data_AF-A0A944PP48-F1
#
_entry.id   AF-A0A944PP48-F1
#
_cell.length_a   1.000
_cell.length_b   1.000
_cell.length_c   1.000
_cell.angle_alpha   90.00
_cell.angle_beta   90.00
_cell.angle_gamma   90.00
#
_symmetry.space_group_name_H-M   'P 1'
#
loop_
_entity.id
_entity.type
_entity.pdbx_description
1 polymer ?
#
loop_
_entity_poly.entity_id
_entity_poly.type
_entity_poly.pdbx_seq_one_letter_code
_entity_poly.pdbx_strand_id
1 'polypeptide(L)' 'MSVLLSVLQSVFQEAATLTAATGLAYTGAVVTVAASSVLSRNPQRRRDARATLTILMRRNEKR' A
#
# COMPACT_ATOMS: atom_id res chain seq x y z
N MET A 1 18.96 -20.96 -25.76
CA MET A 1 17.57 -20.48 -25.65
C MET A 1 16.92 -20.81 -24.30
N SER A 2 17.32 -21.87 -23.60
CA SER A 2 16.78 -22.26 -22.28
C SER A 2 17.13 -21.33 -21.13
N VAL A 3 18.36 -20.80 -21.09
CA VAL A 3 18.83 -19.91 -20.01
C VAL A 3 18.07 -18.58 -19.99
N LEU A 4 17.86 -17.96 -21.15
CA LEU A 4 17.12 -16.69 -21.27
C LEU A 4 15.67 -16.83 -20.76
N LEU A 5 15.00 -17.94 -21.12
CA LEU A 5 13.63 -18.20 -20.71
C LEU A 5 13.52 -18.41 -19.18
N SER A 6 14.51 -19.08 -18.60
CA SER A 6 14.61 -19.31 -17.16
C SER A 6 14.84 -18.01 -16.39
N VAL A 7 15.74 -17.15 -16.89
CA VAL A 7 15.99 -15.82 -16.31
C VAL A 7 14.74 -14.94 -16.40
N LEU A 8 14.06 -14.94 -17.55
CA LEU A 8 12.85 -14.16 -17.74
C LEU A 8 11.74 -14.58 -16.77
N GLN A 9 11.52 -15.90 -16.63
CA GLN A 9 10.56 -16.43 -15.67
C GLN A 9 10.89 -16.03 -14.22
N SER A 10 12.18 -16.09 -13.85
CA SER A 10 12.62 -15.67 -12.51
C SER A 10 12.35 -14.19 -12.25
N VAL A 11 12.65 -13.31 -13.22
CA VAL A 11 12.42 -11.87 -13.09
C VAL A 11 10.93 -11.55 -12.96
N PHE A 12 10.07 -12.21 -13.74
CA PHE A 12 8.62 -12.04 -13.62
C PHE A 12 8.09 -12.48 -12.27
N GLN A 13 8.59 -13.60 -11.74
CA GLN A 13 8.17 -14.10 -10.43
C GLN A 13 8.60 -13.15 -9.31
N GLU A 14 9.85 -12.66 -9.34
CA GLU A 14 10.36 -11.69 -8.36
C GLU A 14 9.65 -10.33 -8.46
N ALA A 15 9.33 -9.89 -9.68
CA ALA A 15 8.54 -8.67 -9.87
C ALA A 15 7.12 -8.83 -9.32
N ALA A 16 6.50 -10.00 -9.52
CA ALA A 16 5.17 -10.29 -9.00
C ALA A 16 5.17 -10.36 -7.46
N THR A 17 6.14 -11.04 -6.85
CA THR A 17 6.27 -11.11 -5.39
C THR A 17 6.51 -9.72 -4.79
N LEU A 18 7.40 -8.91 -5.39
CA LEU A 18 7.67 -7.55 -4.92
C LEU A 18 6.45 -6.65 -5.04
N THR A 19 5.73 -6.73 -6.16
CA THR A 19 4.51 -5.95 -6.38
C THR A 19 3.42 -6.35 -5.38
N ALA A 20 3.22 -7.65 -5.17
CA ALA A 20 2.26 -8.16 -4.20
C ALA A 20 2.62 -7.75 -2.77
N ALA A 21 3.89 -7.89 -2.37
CA ALA A 21 4.37 -7.50 -1.05
C ALA A 21 4.19 -5.99 -0.81
N THR A 22 4.55 -5.17 -1.80
CA THR A 22 4.39 -3.71 -1.73
C THR A 22 2.91 -3.32 -1.65
N GLY A 23 2.07 -3.94 -2.47
CA GLY A 23 0.62 -3.70 -2.45
C GLY A 23 -0.02 -4.07 -1.11
N LEU A 24 0.35 -5.22 -0.55
CA LEU A 24 -0.12 -5.66 0.77
C LEU A 24 0.34 -4.72 1.87
N ALA A 25 1.60 -4.29 1.86
CA ALA A 25 2.13 -3.33 2.83
C ALA A 25 1.39 -1.99 2.77
N TYR A 26 1.14 -1.47 1.56
CA TYR A 26 0.41 -0.23 1.36
C TYR A 26 -1.04 -0.34 1.85
N THR A 27 -1.76 -1.39 1.42
CA THR A 27 -3.15 -1.62 1.85
C THR A 27 -3.23 -1.81 3.35
N GLY A 28 -2.30 -2.56 3.95
CA GLY A 28 -2.21 -2.75 5.40
C GLY A 28 -2.02 -1.42 6.14
N ALA A 29 -1.14 -0.55 5.65
CA ALA A 29 -0.94 0.78 6.22
C ALA A 29 -2.21 1.64 6.14
N VAL A 30 -2.88 1.65 4.98
CA VAL A 30 -4.14 2.40 4.79
C VAL A 30 -5.23 1.88 5.73
N VAL A 31 -5.40 0.56 5.84
CA VAL A 31 -6.37 -0.06 6.76
C VAL A 31 -6.04 0.27 8.21
N THR A 32 -4.77 0.26 8.60
CA THR A 32 -4.34 0.60 9.97
C THR A 32 -4.66 2.06 10.31
N VAL A 33 -4.40 2.98 9.37
CA VAL A 33 -4.73 4.40 9.52
C VAL A 33 -6.25 4.61 9.57
N ALA A 34 -7.00 3.91 8.71
CA ALA A 34 -8.46 3.95 8.70
C ALA A 34 -9.05 3.43 10.02
N ALA A 35 -8.58 2.27 10.49
CA ALA A 35 -8.98 1.69 11.76
C ALA A 35 -8.64 2.63 12.93
N SER A 36 -7.44 3.22 12.94
CA SER A 36 -7.04 4.21 13.95
C SER A 36 -7.96 5.45 13.95
N SER A 37 -8.41 5.89 12.77
CA SER A 37 -9.34 7.02 12.61
C SER A 37 -10.77 6.71 13.09
N VAL A 38 -11.19 5.44 13.00
CA VAL A 38 -12.51 5.00 13.49
C VAL A 38 -12.49 4.70 14.98
N LEU A 39 -11.43 4.04 15.46
CA LEU A 39 -11.31 3.55 16.83
C LEU A 39 -10.85 4.62 17.81
N SER A 40 -10.25 5.73 17.34
CA SER A 40 -9.86 6.84 18.22
C SER A 40 -11.10 7.58 18.73
N ARG A 41 -11.36 7.42 20.03
CA ARG A 41 -12.48 8.05 20.77
C ARG A 41 -12.35 9.57 20.92
N ASN A 42 -11.20 10.15 20.57
CA ASN A 42 -10.93 11.58 20.70
C ASN A 42 -11.18 12.31 19.35
N PRO A 43 -12.17 13.24 19.27
CA PRO A 43 -12.57 13.87 18.01
C PRO A 43 -11.44 14.63 17.30
N GLN A 44 -10.49 15.23 18.04
CA GLN A 44 -9.31 15.88 17.47
C GLN A 44 -8.40 14.89 16.73
N ARG A 45 -8.17 13.69 17.29
CA ARG A 45 -7.33 12.64 16.65
C ARG A 45 -7.98 12.04 15.40
N ARG A 46 -9.32 12.01 15.32
CA ARG A 46 -10.03 11.59 14.10
C ARG A 46 -9.78 12.56 12.95
N ARG A 47 -9.63 13.86 13.25
CA ARG A 47 -9.41 14.90 12.24
C ARG A 47 -8.02 14.82 11.63
N ASP A 48 -7.00 14.58 12.45
CA ASP A 48 -5.63 14.37 11.98
C ASP A 48 -5.52 13.08 11.17
N ALA A 49 -6.11 11.98 11.65
CA ALA A 49 -6.11 10.72 10.93
C ALA A 49 -6.84 10.83 9.57
N ARG A 50 -7.95 11.57 9.49
CA ARG A 50 -8.62 11.88 8.21
C ARG A 50 -7.75 12.75 7.30
N ALA A 51 -7.05 13.75 7.83
CA ALA A 51 -6.15 14.58 7.04
C ALA A 51 -5.01 13.76 6.43
N THR A 52 -4.39 12.87 7.22
CA THR A 52 -3.38 11.92 6.72
C THR A 52 -3.94 10.99 5.65
N LEU A 53 -5.15 10.45 5.86
CA LEU A 53 -5.80 9.54 4.91
C LEU A 53 -6.17 10.27 3.61
N THR A 54 -6.67 11.50 3.69
CA THR A 54 -6.90 12.36 2.52
C THR A 54 -5.61 12.65 1.77
N ILE A 55 -4.49 12.92 2.45
CA ILE A 55 -3.20 13.13 1.77
C ILE A 55 -2.73 11.84 1.08
N LEU A 56 -2.84 10.69 1.75
CA LEU A 56 -2.47 9.40 1.19
C LEU A 56 -3.31 9.03 -0.04
N MET A 57 -4.63 9.27 0.02
CA MET A 57 -5.55 8.98 -1.09
C MET A 57 -5.43 9.98 -2.24
N ARG A 58 -5.33 11.28 -1.94
CA ARG A 58 -5.20 12.33 -2.96
C ARG A 58 -3.86 12.27 -3.69
N ARG A 59 -2.83 11.69 -3.07
CA ARG A 59 -1.55 11.42 -3.71
C ARG A 59 -1.64 10.23 -4.68
N ASN A 60 -2.56 9.30 -4.46
CA ASN A 60 -2.80 8.16 -5.34
C ASN A 60 -3.62 8.54 -6.59
N GLU A 61 -4.37 9.64 -6.56
CA GLU A 61 -5.16 10.14 -7.68
C GLU A 61 -4.32 10.91 -8.73
N LYS A 62 -3.10 11.32 -8.38
CA LYS A 62 -2.20 12.08 -9.26
C LYS A 62 -1.15 11.22 -9.99
N ARG A 63 -1.18 9.91 -9.82
CA ARG A 63 -0.21 8.97 -10.41
C ARG A 63 -0.92 8.03 -11.37
#